data_AF-A0A7X7VWC5-F1
#
_entry.id   AF-A0A7X7VWC5-F1
#
_cell.length_a   1.000
_cell.length_b   1.000
_cell.length_c   1.000
_cell.angle_alpha   90.00
_cell.angle_beta   90.00
_cell.angle_gamma   90.00
#
_symmetry.space_group_name_H-M   'P 1'
#
loop_
_entity.id
_entity.type
_entity.pdbx_description
1 polymer ?
#
loop_
_entity_poly.entity_id
_entity_poly.type
_entity_poly.pdbx_seq_one_letter_code
_entity_poly.pdbx_strand_id
1 'polypeptide(L)' 'MIFYDIEEIIRKRGIENKYLLTVAVAERARQLSEQKGRYLVEDTTREKYISLALEEIAGGKVVFLKTGKPRETEVS' A
#
# COMPACT_ATOMS: atom_id res chain seq x y z
N MET A 1 -9.77 -11.13 11.34
CA MET A 1 -9.44 -9.77 10.86
C MET A 1 -8.28 -9.25 11.70
N ILE A 2 -7.14 -8.92 11.09
CA ILE A 2 -5.98 -8.36 11.80
C ILE A 2 -6.24 -6.86 11.97
N PHE A 3 -6.07 -6.35 13.19
CA PHE A 3 -6.20 -4.92 13.47
C PHE A 3 -4.83 -4.26 13.38
N TYR A 4 -4.71 -3.23 12.56
CA TYR A 4 -3.48 -2.46 12.39
C TYR A 4 -3.68 -1.06 12.97
N ASP A 5 -2.73 -0.60 13.79
CA ASP A 5 -2.67 0.79 14.22
C ASP A 5 -2.13 1.65 13.06
N ILE A 6 -3.06 2.21 12.31
CA ILE A 6 -2.77 3.06 11.15
C ILE A 6 -1.98 4.30 11.54
N GLU A 7 -2.31 4.90 12.69
CA GLU A 7 -1.64 6.11 13.18
C GLU A 7 -0.20 5.80 13.58
N GLU A 8 0.05 4.64 14.19
CA GLU A 8 1.40 4.16 14.49
C GLU A 8 2.22 3.94 13.22
N ILE A 9 1.65 3.29 12.19
CA ILE A 9 2.33 3.07 10.91
C ILE A 9 2.68 4.40 10.25
N ILE A 10 1.74 5.35 10.19
CA ILE A 10 1.95 6.68 9.61
C ILE A 10 3.12 7.40 10.30
N ARG A 11 3.14 7.43 11.64
CA ARG A 11 4.20 8.05 12.43
C ARG A 11 5.56 7.36 12.23
N LYS A 12 5.62 6.03 12.38
CA LYS A 12 6.88 5.25 12.29
C LYS A 12 7.50 5.28 10.89
N ARG A 13 6.66 5.37 9.85
CA ARG A 13 7.11 5.35 8.45
C ARG A 13 7.27 6.74 7.85
N GLY A 14 6.93 7.80 8.58
CA GLY A 14 7.03 9.19 8.10
C GLY A 14 6.10 9.47 6.92
N ILE A 15 4.91 8.84 6.90
CA ILE A 15 3.91 9.04 5.84
C ILE A 15 3.15 10.33 6.15
N GLU A 16 2.99 11.21 5.16
CA GLU A 16 2.48 12.56 5.40
C GLU A 16 0.98 12.60 5.72
N ASN A 17 0.20 11.64 5.20
CA ASN A 17 -1.21 11.50 5.52
C ASN A 17 -1.72 10.07 5.25
N LYS A 18 -2.88 9.73 5.82
CA LYS A 18 -3.50 8.41 5.69
C LYS A 18 -3.85 8.01 4.25
N TYR A 19 -4.10 8.97 3.35
CA TYR A 19 -4.43 8.68 1.96
C TYR A 19 -3.22 8.16 1.19
N LEU A 20 -2.02 8.69 1.48
CA LEU A 20 -0.77 8.16 0.92
C LEU A 20 -0.51 6.72 1.38
N LEU A 21 -0.83 6.40 2.63
CA LEU A 21 -0.79 5.01 3.11
C LEU A 21 -1.77 4.15 2.34
N THR A 22 -3.02 4.58 2.16
CA THR A 22 -4.03 3.83 1.39
C THR A 22 -3.57 3.54 -0.04
N VAL A 23 -3.01 4.54 -0.73
CA VAL A 23 -2.49 4.37 -2.09
C VAL A 23 -1.35 3.35 -2.11
N ALA A 24 -0.39 3.47 -1.20
CA ALA A 24 0.73 2.54 -1.13
C ALA A 24 0.30 1.10 -0.79
N VAL A 25 -0.67 0.93 0.12
CA VAL A 25 -1.25 -0.38 0.45
C VAL A 25 -1.93 -0.97 -0.78
N ALA A 26 -2.75 -0.20 -1.49
CA ALA A 26 -3.45 -0.66 -2.68
C ALA A 26 -2.49 -1.04 -3.81
N GLU A 27 -1.50 -0.20 -4.08
CA GLU A 27 -0.47 -0.45 -5.10
C GLU A 27 0.35 -1.71 -4.75
N ARG A 28 0.76 -1.85 -3.48
CA ARG A 28 1.54 -3.00 -3.05
C ARG A 28 0.72 -4.29 -3.06
N ALA A 29 -0.53 -4.25 -2.60
CA ALA A 29 -1.44 -5.39 -2.67
C ALA A 29 -1.67 -5.82 -4.12
N ARG A 30 -1.79 -4.87 -5.05
CA ARG A 30 -1.87 -5.15 -6.48
C ARG A 30 -0.61 -5.86 -6.97
N GLN A 31 0.59 -5.35 -6.67
CA GLN A 31 1.85 -6.01 -7.05
C GLN A 31 1.94 -7.46 -6.52
N LEU A 32 1.56 -7.67 -5.25
CA LEU A 32 1.52 -9.00 -4.64
C LEU A 32 0.53 -9.94 -5.36
N SER A 33 -0.62 -9.40 -5.76
CA SER A 33 -1.62 -10.16 -6.53
C SER A 33 -1.14 -10.51 -7.93
N GLU A 34 -0.46 -9.59 -8.62
CA GLU A 34 0.07 -9.80 -9.98
C GLU A 34 1.25 -10.78 -9.98
N GLN A 35 2.12 -10.73 -8.96
CA GLN A 35 3.21 -11.70 -8.78
C GLN A 35 2.71 -13.13 -8.57
N LYS A 36 1.58 -13.30 -7.87
CA LYS A 36 0.96 -14.63 -7.62
C LYS A 36 -0.10 -15.01 -8.65
N GLY A 37 -0.50 -14.08 -9.52
CA GLY A 37 -1.62 -14.16 -10.45
C GLY A 37 -1.50 -15.14 -11.62
N ARG A 38 -0.59 -16.13 -11.56
CA ARG A 38 -0.67 -17.29 -12.47
C ARG A 38 -1.61 -18.39 -11.97
N TYR A 39 -2.00 -18.40 -10.69
CA TYR A 39 -2.87 -19.43 -10.16
C TYR A 39 -3.86 -18.86 -9.10
N LEU A 40 -5.15 -18.86 -9.46
CA LEU A 40 -6.33 -18.79 -8.57
C LEU A 40 -6.61 -17.44 -7.86
N VAL A 41 -7.53 -16.66 -8.45
CA VAL A 41 -8.13 -15.48 -7.79
C VAL A 41 -9.48 -15.90 -7.18
N GLU A 42 -9.47 -16.26 -5.91
CA GLU A 42 -10.66 -16.23 -5.04
C GLU A 42 -10.63 -14.93 -4.21
N ASP A 43 -11.79 -14.41 -3.82
CA ASP A 43 -11.90 -13.18 -3.02
C ASP A 43 -11.18 -13.29 -1.67
N THR A 44 -11.08 -14.49 -1.10
CA THR A 44 -10.30 -14.79 0.12
C THR A 44 -8.80 -14.50 -0.04
N THR A 45 -8.27 -14.53 -1.27
CA THR A 45 -6.86 -14.25 -1.55
C THR A 45 -6.59 -12.75 -1.56
N ARG A 46 -7.59 -11.91 -1.86
CA ARG A 46 -7.45 -10.43 -1.88
C ARG A 46 -7.24 -9.85 -0.49
N GLU A 47 -7.99 -10.31 0.51
CA GLU A 47 -7.80 -9.89 1.91
C GLU A 47 -6.40 -10.24 2.43
N LYS A 48 -5.81 -11.35 1.94
CA LYS A 48 -4.43 -11.73 2.23
C LYS A 48 -3.43 -10.73 1.66
N TYR A 49 -3.66 -10.19 0.46
CA TYR A 49 -2.74 -9.22 -0.15
C TYR A 49 -2.74 -7.86 0.54
N ILE A 50 -3.90 -7.38 0.97
CA ILE A 50 -3.99 -6.13 1.74
C ILE A 50 -3.27 -6.30 3.09
N SER A 51 -3.51 -7.40 3.78
CA SER A 51 -2.86 -7.70 5.07
C SER A 51 -1.34 -7.80 4.91
N LEU A 52 -0.87 -8.50 3.88
CA LEU A 52 0.56 -8.64 3.59
C LEU A 52 1.21 -7.30 3.20
N ALA A 53 0.52 -6.47 2.40
CA ALA A 53 1.00 -5.14 2.06
C ALA A 53 1.16 -4.26 3.30
N LEU A 54 0.18 -4.29 4.23
CA LEU A 54 0.26 -3.58 5.50
C LEU A 54 1.43 -4.07 6.35
N GLU A 55 1.65 -5.38 6.45
CA GLU A 55 2.78 -5.96 7.17
C GLU A 55 4.12 -5.54 6.57
N GLU A 56 4.26 -5.57 5.24
CA GLU A 56 5.48 -5.14 4.57
C GLU A 56 5.74 -3.64 4.74
N ILE A 57 4.71 -2.80 4.71
CA ILE A 57 4.82 -1.36 4.94
C ILE A 57 5.20 -1.08 6.40
N ALA A 58 4.52 -1.71 7.36
CA ALA A 58 4.78 -1.55 8.78
C ALA A 58 6.20 -2.02 9.16
N GLY A 59 6.62 -3.16 8.61
CA GLY A 59 7.98 -3.71 8.77
C GLY A 59 9.05 -2.98 7.96
N GLY A 60 8.65 -2.01 7.15
CA GLY A 60 9.54 -1.14 6.40
C GLY A 60 10.23 -1.73 5.19
N LYS A 61 9.69 -2.83 4.67
CA LYS A 61 10.11 -3.49 3.43
C LYS A 61 9.69 -2.70 2.18
N VAL A 62 8.77 -1.74 2.34
CA VAL A 62 8.34 -0.80 1.28
C VAL A 62 8.94 0.58 1.54
N VAL A 63 9.59 1.13 0.50
CA VAL A 63 10.20 2.46 0.50
C VAL A 63 9.26 3.45 -0.16
N PHE A 64 8.95 4.54 0.53
CA PHE A 64 8.17 5.65 -0.02
C PHE A 64 9.14 6.63 -0.68
N LEU A 65 9.21 6.61 -2.01
CA LEU A 65 9.90 7.67 -2.74
C LEU A 65 9.02 8.92 -2.69
N LYS A 66 9.54 10.00 -2.10
CA LYS A 66 8.92 11.32 -2.24
C LYS A 66 9.10 11.75 -3.69
N THR A 67 8.17 11.37 -4.56
CA THR A 67 8.14 11.88 -5.92
C THR A 67 7.77 13.36 -5.87
N GLY A 68 8.74 14.18 -6.25
CA GLY A 68 8.59 15.63 -6.29
C GLY A 68 7.60 16.08 -7.35
N LYS A 69 6.86 17.12 -6.95
CA LYS A 69 5.93 18.00 -7.66
C LYS A 69 4.59 17.42 -8.13
N PRO A 70 3.47 18.12 -7.83
CA PRO A 70 2.16 17.79 -8.39
C PRO A 70 2.23 17.86 -9.91
N ARG A 71 1.55 16.93 -10.59
CA ARG A 71 1.27 17.06 -12.02
C ARG A 71 0.46 18.34 -12.18
N GLU A 72 1.07 19.37 -12.75
CA GLU A 72 0.33 20.51 -13.28
C GLU A 72 -0.65 19.93 -14.29
N THR A 73 -1.94 19.99 -13.95
CA THR A 73 -3.02 19.79 -14.91
C THR A 73 -2.87 20.88 -15.97
N GLU A 74 -2.37 20.51 -17.15
CA GLU A 74 -2.60 21.28 -18.37
C GLU A 74 -4.11 21.34 -18.58
N VAL A 75 -4.70 22.46 -18.20
CA VAL A 75 -6.05 22.84 -18.59
C VAL A 75 -5.91 23.47 -19.98
N SER A 76 -6.43 22.78 -21.01
CA SER A 76 -6.61 23.32 -22.36
C SER A 76 -7.76 24.31 -22.42
#